data_AF-A0A259SRQ4-F1
#
_entry.id   AF-A0A259SRQ4-F1
#
_cell.length_a   1.000
_cell.length_b   1.000
_cell.length_c   1.000
_cell.angle_alpha   90.00
_cell.angle_beta   90.00
_cell.angle_gamma   90.00
#
_symmetry.space_group_name_H-M   'P 1'
#
loop_
_entity.id
_entity.type
_entity.pdbx_description
1 polymer ?
#
loop_
_entity_poly.entity_id
_entity_poly.type
_entity_poly.pdbx_seq_one_letter_code
_entity_poly.pdbx_strand_id
1 'polypeptide(L)' 'MPVTTIAGRQVHVDAEGFLTEYDEWDESLAPILAKAIGIELTERHMEVVRFLRKDYLDQKETATT' A
#
# COMPACT_ATOMS: atom_id res chain seq x y z
N MET A 1 11.04 -11.19 -6.18
CA MET A 1 9.92 -10.23 -6.17
C MET A 1 9.21 -10.37 -7.50
N PRO A 2 8.04 -11.02 -7.56
CA PRO A 2 7.18 -10.97 -8.75
C PRO A 2 6.72 -9.53 -9.03
N VAL A 3 6.51 -9.23 -10.31
CA VAL A 3 5.86 -7.99 -10.76
C VAL A 3 4.40 -8.32 -11.07
N THR A 4 3.47 -7.55 -10.51
CA THR A 4 2.04 -7.66 -10.80
C THR A 4 1.53 -6.37 -11.43
N THR A 5 0.43 -6.46 -12.18
CA THR A 5 -0.21 -5.29 -12.79
C THR A 5 -1.43 -4.88 -11.98
N ILE A 6 -1.37 -3.71 -11.33
CA ILE A 6 -2.48 -3.12 -10.57
C ILE A 6 -2.80 -1.78 -11.22
N ALA A 7 -4.06 -1.56 -11.61
CA ALA A 7 -4.50 -0.32 -12.26
C ALA A 7 -3.77 0.03 -13.58
N GLY A 8 -3.26 -0.98 -14.30
CA GLY A 8 -2.42 -0.77 -15.49
C GLY A 8 -0.98 -0.36 -15.17
N ARG A 9 -0.57 -0.38 -13.90
CA ARG A 9 0.80 -0.13 -13.45
C ARG A 9 1.47 -1.42 -13.02
N GLN A 10 2.73 -1.56 -13.35
CA GLN A 10 3.55 -2.66 -12.86
C GLN A 10 4.09 -2.28 -11.49
N VAL A 11 3.85 -3.15 -10.50
CA VAL A 11 4.33 -3.00 -9.13
C VAL A 11 4.98 -4.30 -8.66
N HIS A 12 6.02 -4.18 -7.85
CA HIS A 12 6.73 -5.28 -7.23
C HIS A 12 6.00 -5.67 -5.95
N VAL A 13 5.68 -6.97 -5.88
CA VAL A 13 5.06 -7.56 -4.70
C VAL A 13 5.87 -8.76 -4.23
N ASP A 14 5.66 -9.15 -2.98
CA ASP A 14 6.14 -10.42 -2.46
C ASP A 14 5.19 -11.59 -2.80
N ALA A 15 5.43 -12.75 -2.20
CA ALA A 15 4.61 -13.95 -2.43
C ALA A 15 3.20 -13.85 -1.81
N GLU A 16 2.99 -12.92 -0.87
CA GLU A 16 1.72 -12.69 -0.18
C GLU A 16 0.92 -11.54 -0.83
N GLY A 17 1.55 -10.78 -1.72
CA GLY A 17 0.94 -9.67 -2.46
C GLY A 17 1.17 -8.30 -1.82
N PHE A 18 2.10 -8.17 -0.88
CA PHE A 18 2.48 -6.88 -0.32
C PHE A 18 3.46 -6.16 -1.24
N LEU A 19 3.29 -4.85 -1.38
CA LEU A 19 4.22 -4.00 -2.13
C LEU A 19 5.59 -3.99 -1.45
N THR A 20 6.63 -4.29 -2.21
CA THR A 20 8.01 -4.32 -1.71
C THR A 20 8.76 -3.02 -1.98
N GLU A 21 8.34 -2.25 -2.99
CA GLU A 21 8.93 -0.97 -3.35
C GLU A 21 8.07 0.18 -2.81
N TYR A 22 8.65 1.02 -1.97
CA TYR A 22 7.91 2.10 -1.31
C TYR A 22 7.37 3.13 -2.30
N ASP A 23 8.18 3.51 -3.30
CA ASP A 23 7.87 4.57 -4.27
C ASP A 23 6.84 4.16 -5.33
N GLU A 24 6.48 2.88 -5.40
CA GLU A 24 5.48 2.38 -6.34
C GLU A 24 4.03 2.56 -5.86
N TRP A 25 3.85 2.91 -4.59
CA TRP A 25 2.54 3.22 -4.05
C TRP A 25 2.20 4.70 -4.20
N ASP A 26 0.93 4.98 -4.52
CA ASP A 26 0.33 6.31 -4.40
C ASP A 26 -1.11 6.21 -3.88
N GLU A 27 -1.74 7.35 -3.60
CA GLU A 27 -3.10 7.40 -3.06
C GLU A 27 -4.15 6.78 -3.99
N SER A 28 -3.89 6.70 -5.31
CA SER A 28 -4.82 6.09 -6.26
C SER A 28 -4.79 4.56 -6.23
N LEU A 29 -3.72 3.95 -5.70
CA LEU A 29 -3.61 2.51 -5.50
C LEU A 29 -4.41 2.02 -4.28
N ALA A 30 -4.53 2.84 -3.23
CA ALA A 30 -5.23 2.48 -2.00
C ALA A 30 -6.68 1.97 -2.23
N PRO A 31 -7.56 2.66 -2.97
CA PRO A 31 -8.93 2.17 -3.20
C PRO A 31 -8.98 0.89 -4.04
N ILE A 32 -7.98 0.66 -4.90
CA ILE A 32 -7.90 -0.52 -5.75
C ILE A 32 -7.50 -1.74 -4.92
N LEU A 33 -6.52 -1.57 -4.03
CA LEU A 33 -6.10 -2.59 -3.07
C LEU A 33 -7.24 -2.93 -2.09
N ALA A 34 -7.92 -1.91 -1.56
CA ALA A 34 -9.07 -2.12 -0.67
C ALA A 34 -10.19 -2.92 -1.35
N LYS A 35 -10.52 -2.58 -2.61
CA LYS A 35 -11.50 -3.32 -3.40
C LYS A 35 -11.08 -4.76 -3.66
N ALA A 36 -9.79 -5.02 -3.89
CA ALA A 36 -9.27 -6.37 -4.12
C ALA A 36 -9.45 -7.29 -2.91
N ILE A 37 -9.41 -6.74 -1.70
CA ILE A 37 -9.66 -7.47 -0.44
C ILE A 37 -11.12 -7.34 0.08
N GLY A 38 -12.01 -6.72 -0.71
CA GLY A 38 -13.43 -6.59 -0.37
C GLY A 38 -13.74 -5.57 0.73
N ILE A 39 -12.87 -4.58 0.94
CA ILE A 39 -13.04 -3.53 1.96
C ILE A 39 -13.40 -2.19 1.31
N GLU A 40 -14.30 -1.45 1.95
CA GLU A 40 -14.56 -0.04 1.61
C GLU A 40 -13.49 0.87 2.24
N LEU A 41 -12.73 1.57 1.39
CA LEU A 41 -11.75 2.54 1.85
C LEU A 41 -12.47 3.83 2.23
N THR A 42 -12.59 4.08 3.54
CA THR A 42 -13.12 5.34 4.08
C THR A 42 -12.00 6.36 4.25
N GLU A 43 -12.34 7.63 4.42
CA GLU A 43 -11.37 8.68 4.74
C GLU A 43 -10.54 8.35 6.00
N ARG A 44 -11.19 7.78 7.02
CA ARG A 44 -10.48 7.36 8.25
C ARG A 44 -9.47 6.25 7.99
N HIS A 45 -9.76 5.32 7.07
CA HIS A 45 -8.78 4.32 6.65
C HIS A 45 -7.60 4.98 5.93
N MET A 46 -7.88 5.96 5.06
CA MET A 46 -6.83 6.69 4.34
C MET A 46 -5.92 7.49 5.27
N GLU A 47 -6.46 8.12 6.33
CA GLU A 47 -5.66 8.81 7.35
C GLU A 47 -4.65 7.88 8.02
N VAL A 48 -5.09 6.67 8.41
CA VAL A 48 -4.20 5.66 9.01
C VAL A 48 -3.14 5.20 8.01
N VAL A 49 -3.52 4.95 6.75
CA VAL A 49 -2.55 4.56 5.71
C VAL A 49 -1.49 5.64 5.48
N ARG A 50 -1.91 6.92 5.39
CA ARG A 50 -0.98 8.05 5.24
C ARG A 50 -0.04 8.16 6.43
N PHE A 51 -0.55 7.98 7.65
CA PHE A 51 0.26 7.98 8.87
C PHE A 51 1.31 6.86 8.83
N LEU A 52 0.90 5.61 8.59
CA LEU A 52 1.80 4.45 8.55
C LEU A 52 2.89 4.61 7.48
N ARG A 53 2.54 5.15 6.31
CA ARG A 53 3.50 5.39 5.24
C ARG A 53 4.50 6.49 5.57
N LYS A 54 4.02 7.59 6.15
CA LYS A 54 4.90 8.65 6.63
C LYS A 54 5.85 8.13 7.71
N ASP A 55 5.32 7.38 8.67
CA ASP A 55 6.10 6.80 9.76
C ASP A 55 7.17 5.83 9.23
N TYR A 56 6.81 4.98 8.27
CA TYR A 56 7.77 4.09 7.61
C TYR A 56 8.89 4.86 6.88
N LEU A 57 8.60 6.01 6.27
CA LEU A 57 9.62 6.83 5.61
C LEU A 57 10.65 7.35 6.62
N ASP A 58 10.18 7.73 7.81
CA ASP A 58 10.99 8.30 8.89
C ASP A 58 11.76 7.23 9.66
N GLN A 59 11.13 6.09 9.97
CA GLN A 59 11.71 5.03 10.81
C GLN A 59 12.38 3.90 10.03
N LYS A 60 12.04 3.71 8.74
CA LYS A 60 12.41 2.55 7.90
C LYS A 60 11.95 1.20 8.46
N GLU A 61 11.06 1.22 9.45
CA GLU A 61 10.44 0.07 10.08
C GLU A 61 8.92 0.26 10.07
N THR A 62 8.18 -0.84 10.02
CA THR A 62 6.72 -0.80 10.09
C THR A 62 6.30 -0.44 11.51
N ALA A 63 5.41 0.55 11.69
CA ALA A 63 4.92 0.94 13.00
C ALA A 63 4.33 -0.25 13.78
N THR A 64 4.95 -0.62 14.90
CA THR A 64 4.51 -1.73 15.78
C THR A 64 3.88 -1.25 17.10
N THR A 65 3.67 0.06 17.29
CA THR A 65 3.27 0.65 18.58
C THR A 65 2.03 1.53 18.47
#